data_AF-A0A4S1E5I5-F1
#
_entry.id   AF-A0A4S1E5I5-F1
#
_cell.length_a   1.000
_cell.length_b   1.000
_cell.length_c   1.000
_cell.angle_alpha   90.00
_cell.angle_beta   90.00
_cell.angle_gamma   90.00
#
_symmetry.space_group_name_H-M   'P 1'
#
loop_
_entity.id
_entity.type
_entity.pdbx_description
1 polymer ?
#
loop_
_entity_poly.entity_id
_entity_poly.type
_entity_poly.pdbx_seq_one_letter_code
_entity_poly.pdbx_strand_id
1 'polypeptide(L)'
;MATRISLTHLVFLLVVCAAAIFLNWSAFSASDKLYNLIVVVPSGIACVLLVLCIAISNLRKPATKTSATPSEAQAARKSTLGDLLLLGAFAVFCLSLTTVGFDVATFVFVWVGILMGGEKNKIAPPIFAFLFTLALIKGFGSLFPFPMPLLVF
;
A
#
# COMPACT_ATOMS: atom_id res chain seq x y z
N MET A 1 -26.30 -18.06 8.95
CA MET A 1 -25.30 -17.01 8.64
C MET A 1 -24.30 -17.59 7.66
N ALA A 2 -24.47 -17.34 6.35
CA ALA A 2 -23.52 -17.78 5.34
C ALA A 2 -22.57 -16.62 5.05
N THR A 3 -21.32 -16.71 5.51
CA THR A 3 -20.30 -15.68 5.32
C THR A 3 -19.92 -15.65 3.84
N ARG A 4 -20.36 -14.62 3.11
CA ARG A 4 -20.14 -14.43 1.67
C ARG A 4 -18.78 -13.80 1.33
N ILE A 5 -17.76 -14.04 2.16
CA ILE A 5 -16.40 -13.61 1.83
C ILE A 5 -15.77 -14.79 1.09
N SER A 6 -15.35 -14.60 -0.16
CA SER A 6 -14.53 -15.61 -0.85
C SER A 6 -13.38 -15.98 0.07
N LEU A 7 -13.13 -17.28 0.24
CA LEU A 7 -12.08 -17.79 1.14
C LEU A 7 -10.74 -17.06 0.89
N THR A 8 -10.42 -16.77 -0.37
CA THR A 8 -9.23 -16.04 -0.78
C THR A 8 -9.18 -14.62 -0.22
N HIS A 9 -10.28 -13.86 -0.25
CA HIS A 9 -10.33 -12.52 0.31
C HIS A 9 -10.23 -12.53 1.84
N LEU A 10 -10.85 -13.52 2.49
CA LEU A 10 -10.78 -13.67 3.94
C LEU A 10 -9.34 -13.98 4.37
N VAL A 11 -8.69 -14.94 3.70
CA VAL A 11 -7.29 -15.30 3.95
C VAL A 11 -6.38 -14.09 3.74
N PHE A 12 -6.57 -13.35 2.65
CA PHE A 12 -5.79 -12.13 2.40
C PHE A 12 -5.94 -11.09 3.51
N LEU A 13 -7.18 -10.78 3.92
CA LEU A 13 -7.42 -9.83 5.02
C LEU A 13 -6.81 -10.31 6.34
N LEU A 14 -6.84 -11.62 6.61
CA LEU A 14 -6.23 -12.20 7.81
C LEU A 14 -4.70 -12.06 7.76
N VAL A 15 -4.08 -12.36 6.62
CA VAL A 15 -2.62 -12.18 6.43
C VAL A 15 -2.21 -10.73 6.62
N VAL A 16 -2.93 -9.77 6.02
CA VAL A 16 -2.65 -8.33 6.17
C VAL A 16 -2.80 -7.90 7.63
N CYS A 17 -3.86 -8.35 8.32
CA CYS A 17 -4.09 -8.04 9.73
C CYS A 17 -3.00 -8.64 10.63
N ALA A 18 -2.63 -9.90 10.40
CA ALA A 18 -1.57 -10.59 11.14
C ALA A 18 -0.21 -9.90 10.93
N ALA A 19 0.10 -9.51 9.69
CA ALA A 19 1.32 -8.77 9.38
C ALA A 19 1.35 -7.40 10.08
N ALA A 20 0.24 -6.65 10.06
CA ALA A 20 0.16 -5.36 10.74
C ALA A 20 0.36 -5.48 12.26
N ILE A 21 -0.27 -6.48 12.89
CA ILE A 21 -0.10 -6.77 14.33
C ILE A 21 1.35 -7.19 14.61
N PHE A 22 1.91 -8.08 13.80
CA PHE A 22 3.28 -8.55 13.95
C PHE A 22 4.30 -7.42 13.81
N LEU A 23 4.14 -6.54 12.83
CA LEU A 23 5.03 -5.39 12.63
C LEU A 23 4.95 -4.40 13.80
N ASN A 24 3.75 -4.11 14.32
CA ASN A 24 3.60 -3.30 15.52
C ASN A 24 4.25 -3.96 16.74
N TRP A 25 4.00 -5.24 16.96
CA TRP A 25 4.63 -6.00 18.04
C TRP A 25 6.16 -5.96 17.92
N SER A 26 6.68 -6.19 16.72
CA SER A 26 8.12 -6.19 16.45
C SER A 26 8.73 -4.81 16.70
N ALA A 27 8.03 -3.74 16.35
CA ALA A 27 8.50 -2.38 16.61
C ALA A 27 8.55 -2.09 18.11
N PHE A 28 7.49 -2.41 18.87
CA PHE A 28 7.49 -2.31 20.34
C PHE A 28 8.62 -3.14 20.96
N SER A 29 8.76 -4.40 20.55
CA SER A 29 9.80 -5.30 21.06
C SER A 29 11.22 -4.81 20.79
N ALA A 30 11.43 -4.07 19.70
CA ALA A 30 12.74 -3.52 19.35
C ALA A 30 13.06 -2.23 20.13
N SER A 31 12.10 -1.31 20.24
CA SER A 31 12.28 -0.07 21.02
C SER A 31 10.97 0.67 21.28
N ASP A 32 10.71 1.02 22.54
CA ASP A 32 9.57 1.83 22.94
C ASP A 32 9.77 3.35 22.72
N LYS A 33 10.83 3.75 22.02
CA LYS A 33 11.11 5.16 21.76
C LYS A 33 10.13 5.73 20.74
N LEU A 34 9.73 6.98 20.96
CA LEU A 34 8.77 7.69 20.12
C LEU A 34 9.18 7.70 18.64
N TYR A 35 10.45 7.95 18.31
CA TYR A 35 10.94 7.93 16.92
C TYR A 35 10.75 6.58 16.21
N ASN A 36 10.73 5.47 16.94
CA ASN A 36 10.49 4.13 16.39
C ASN A 36 8.98 3.87 16.20
N LEU A 37 8.16 4.29 17.16
CA LEU A 37 6.73 3.98 17.18
C LEU A 37 5.85 4.98 16.42
N ILE A 38 6.30 6.22 16.23
CA ILE A 38 5.48 7.34 15.71
C ILE A 38 4.90 7.07 14.32
N VAL A 39 5.56 6.26 13.49
CA VAL A 39 5.04 5.87 12.16
C VAL A 39 4.43 4.48 12.21
N VAL A 40 5.14 3.50 12.78
CA VAL A 40 4.75 2.09 12.70
C VAL A 40 3.41 1.86 13.40
N VAL A 41 3.27 2.30 14.66
CA VAL A 41 2.08 2.01 15.46
C VAL A 41 0.80 2.62 14.86
N PRO A 42 0.74 3.92 14.50
CA PRO A 42 -0.45 4.49 13.87
C PRO A 42 -0.79 3.83 12.53
N SER A 43 0.20 3.49 11.72
CA SER A 43 -0.02 2.83 10.43
C SER A 43 -0.60 1.42 10.60
N GLY A 44 -0.08 0.63 11.54
CA GLY A 44 -0.61 -0.70 11.86
C GLY A 44 -2.04 -0.64 12.40
N ILE A 45 -2.34 0.33 13.29
CA ILE A 45 -3.70 0.55 13.80
C ILE A 45 -4.66 0.91 12.66
N ALA A 46 -4.27 1.85 11.79
CA ALA A 46 -5.09 2.24 10.64
C ALA A 46 -5.37 1.05 9.71
N CYS A 47 -4.36 0.22 9.43
CA CYS A 47 -4.53 -1.00 8.67
C CYS A 47 -5.55 -1.96 9.30
N VAL A 48 -5.43 -2.24 10.60
CA VAL A 48 -6.37 -3.13 11.32
C VAL A 48 -7.79 -2.56 11.28
N LEU A 49 -7.96 -1.24 11.49
CA LEU A 49 -9.26 -0.58 11.42
C LEU A 49 -9.88 -0.67 10.03
N LEU A 50 -9.09 -0.50 8.97
CA LEU A 50 -9.56 -0.66 7.59
C LEU A 50 -10.01 -2.09 7.31
N VAL A 51 -9.23 -3.09 7.74
CA VAL A 51 -9.61 -4.51 7.61
C VAL A 51 -10.92 -4.80 8.34
N LEU A 52 -11.08 -4.29 9.56
CA LEU A 52 -12.33 -4.43 10.33
C LEU A 52 -13.51 -3.75 9.63
N CYS A 53 -13.30 -2.53 9.11
CA CYS A 53 -14.33 -1.79 8.38
C CYS A 53 -14.80 -2.56 7.13
N ILE A 54 -13.84 -3.11 6.36
CA ILE A 54 -14.13 -3.93 5.19
C ILE A 54 -14.89 -5.20 5.59
N ALA A 55 -14.46 -5.90 6.64
CA ALA A 55 -15.13 -7.10 7.13
C ALA A 55 -16.58 -6.81 7.56
N ILE A 56 -16.79 -5.78 8.38
CA ILE A 56 -18.10 -5.36 8.87
C ILE A 56 -19.00 -4.92 7.71
N SER A 57 -18.47 -4.14 6.77
CA SER A 57 -19.21 -3.70 5.57
C SER A 57 -19.69 -4.88 4.73
N ASN A 58 -18.83 -5.89 4.53
CA ASN A 58 -19.21 -7.10 3.80
C ASN A 58 -20.25 -7.95 4.55
N LEU A 59 -20.18 -8.02 5.88
CA LEU A 59 -21.19 -8.70 6.70
C LEU A 59 -22.55 -7.99 6.69
N ARG A 60 -22.57 -6.65 6.54
CA ARG A 60 -23.79 -5.83 6.52
C ARG A 60 -24.48 -5.77 5.15
N LYS A 61 -23.82 -6.14 4.05
CA LYS A 61 -24.43 -6.08 2.72
C LYS A 61 -25.52 -7.15 2.56
N PRO A 62 -26.76 -6.78 2.18
CA PRO A 62 -27.81 -7.75 1.91
C PRO A 62 -27.42 -8.69 0.78
N ALA A 63 -27.93 -9.91 0.86
CA ALA A 63 -27.59 -11.06 0.04
C ALA A 63 -28.10 -10.95 -1.41
N THR A 64 -27.73 -9.91 -2.16
CA THR A 64 -28.05 -9.83 -3.59
C THR A 64 -27.32 -10.95 -4.32
N LYS A 65 -28.06 -11.80 -5.06
CA LYS A 65 -27.47 -12.77 -5.98
C LYS A 65 -26.96 -12.00 -7.20
N THR A 66 -25.76 -11.45 -7.12
CA THR A 66 -25.08 -10.93 -8.32
C THR A 66 -24.59 -12.15 -9.09
N SER A 67 -25.40 -12.60 -10.05
CA SER A 67 -24.95 -13.51 -11.10
C SER A 67 -23.90 -12.75 -11.91
N ALA A 68 -22.63 -13.04 -11.66
CA ALA A 68 -21.52 -12.43 -12.38
C ALA A 68 -21.71 -12.68 -13.87
N THR A 69 -22.00 -11.62 -14.62
CA THR A 69 -22.07 -11.69 -16.09
C THR A 69 -20.64 -11.91 -16.61
N PRO A 70 -20.41 -12.59 -17.76
CA PRO A 70 -19.05 -12.85 -18.26
C PRO A 70 -18.16 -11.60 -18.36
N SER A 71 -18.78 -10.43 -18.53
CA SER A 71 -18.15 -9.11 -18.51
C SER A 71 -17.53 -8.72 -17.17
N GLU A 72 -18.14 -9.10 -16.04
CA GLU A 72 -17.60 -8.82 -14.69
C GLU A 72 -16.40 -9.72 -14.36
N ALA A 73 -16.39 -10.97 -14.85
CA ALA A 73 -15.27 -11.89 -14.67
C ALA A 73 -14.02 -11.44 -15.47
N GLN A 74 -14.21 -10.89 -16.68
CA GLN A 74 -13.10 -10.29 -17.45
C GLN A 74 -12.59 -9.00 -16.81
N ALA A 75 -13.47 -8.14 -16.30
CA ALA A 75 -13.08 -6.93 -15.57
C ALA A 75 -12.31 -7.27 -14.28
N ALA A 76 -12.76 -8.27 -13.52
CA ALA A 76 -12.08 -8.76 -12.33
C ALA A 76 -10.71 -9.36 -12.65
N ARG A 77 -10.59 -10.16 -13.72
CA ARG A 77 -9.30 -10.74 -14.14
C ARG A 77 -8.30 -9.69 -14.62
N LYS A 78 -8.77 -8.64 -15.30
CA LYS A 78 -7.94 -7.49 -15.70
C LYS A 78 -7.48 -6.68 -14.48
N SER A 79 -8.34 -6.56 -13.45
CA SER A 79 -7.99 -5.96 -12.16
C SER A 79 -6.91 -6.76 -11.45
N THR A 80 -7.05 -8.08 -11.34
CA THR A 80 -6.06 -8.94 -10.64
C THR A 80 -4.67 -8.88 -11.28
N LEU A 81 -4.60 -8.79 -12.61
CA LEU A 81 -3.32 -8.68 -13.31
C LEU A 81 -2.67 -7.32 -13.08
N GLY A 82 -3.46 -6.24 -13.02
CA GLY A 82 -2.99 -4.91 -12.62
C GLY A 82 -2.46 -4.89 -11.19
N ASP A 83 -3.16 -5.52 -10.26
CA ASP A 83 -2.74 -5.64 -8.86
C ASP A 83 -1.43 -6.42 -8.73
N LEU A 84 -1.29 -7.53 -9.48
CA LEU A 84 -0.06 -8.33 -9.48
C LEU A 84 1.12 -7.56 -10.10
N LEU A 85 0.87 -6.79 -11.16
CA LEU A 85 1.88 -5.94 -11.78
C LEU A 85 2.32 -4.81 -10.83
N LEU A 86 1.38 -4.20 -10.11
CA LEU A 86 1.67 -3.18 -9.11
C LEU A 86 2.45 -3.77 -7.94
N LEU A 87 2.12 -4.99 -7.49
CA LEU A 87 2.87 -5.72 -6.48
C LEU A 87 4.31 -5.99 -6.94
N GLY A 88 4.49 -6.42 -8.18
CA GLY A 88 5.82 -6.59 -8.78
C GLY A 88 6.59 -5.27 -8.85
N ALA A 89 5.94 -4.19 -9.28
CA ALA A 89 6.53 -2.85 -9.30
C ALA A 89 6.94 -2.37 -7.90
N PHE A 90 6.14 -2.69 -6.88
CA PHE A 90 6.45 -2.38 -5.48
C PHE A 90 7.67 -3.17 -4.99
N ALA A 91 7.80 -4.44 -5.35
CA ALA A 91 8.99 -5.23 -5.02
C ALA A 91 10.26 -4.65 -5.68
N VAL A 92 10.18 -4.28 -6.96
CA VAL A 92 11.27 -3.61 -7.68
C VAL A 92 11.63 -2.28 -7.03
N PHE A 93 10.62 -1.49 -6.63
CA PHE A 93 10.81 -0.25 -5.89
C PHE A 93 11.60 -0.47 -4.59
N CYS A 94 11.19 -1.44 -3.75
CA CYS A 94 11.89 -1.77 -2.51
C CYS A 94 13.36 -2.14 -2.73
N LEU A 95 13.68 -2.91 -3.79
CA LEU A 95 15.06 -3.25 -4.14
C LEU A 95 15.85 -2.06 -4.71
N SER A 96 15.15 -1.12 -5.35
CA SER A 96 15.74 0.07 -5.95
C SER A 96 16.07 1.17 -4.94
N LEU A 97 15.44 1.15 -3.75
CA LEU A 97 15.65 2.16 -2.70
C LEU A 97 17.13 2.32 -2.30
N THR A 98 17.88 1.23 -2.24
CA THR A 98 19.30 1.25 -1.83
C THR A 98 20.28 1.29 -2.99
N THR A 99 19.88 0.86 -4.19
CA THR A 99 20.75 0.74 -5.36
C THR A 99 20.69 1.96 -6.28
N VAL A 100 19.49 2.48 -6.52
CA VAL A 100 19.25 3.63 -7.41
C VAL A 100 19.12 4.94 -6.62
N GLY A 101 18.83 4.86 -5.32
CA GLY A 101 18.58 6.02 -4.47
C GLY A 101 17.10 6.19 -4.17
N PHE A 102 16.81 6.58 -2.93
CA PHE A 102 15.48 6.66 -2.36
C PHE A 102 14.60 7.66 -3.11
N ASP A 103 15.16 8.79 -3.51
CA ASP A 103 14.48 9.87 -4.23
C ASP A 103 14.02 9.43 -5.62
N VAL A 104 14.93 8.94 -6.47
CA VAL A 104 14.62 8.56 -7.85
C VAL A 104 13.69 7.34 -7.88
N ALA A 105 13.95 6.34 -7.03
CA ALA A 105 13.09 5.17 -6.93
C ALA A 105 11.65 5.55 -6.53
N THR A 106 11.49 6.45 -5.56
CA THR A 106 10.17 6.92 -5.09
C THR A 106 9.45 7.72 -6.17
N PHE A 107 10.16 8.64 -6.83
CA PHE A 107 9.60 9.43 -7.92
C PHE A 107 9.05 8.56 -9.05
N VAL A 108 9.86 7.62 -9.55
CA VAL A 108 9.48 6.74 -10.65
C VAL A 108 8.33 5.82 -10.24
N PHE A 109 8.39 5.23 -9.05
CA PHE A 109 7.34 4.34 -8.56
C PHE A 109 5.99 5.05 -8.43
N VAL A 110 5.96 6.24 -7.81
CA VAL A 110 4.72 7.02 -7.64
C VAL A 110 4.17 7.46 -9.00
N TRP A 111 5.04 7.91 -9.91
CA TRP A 111 4.62 8.30 -11.25
C TRP A 111 3.99 7.11 -12.00
N VAL A 112 4.66 5.96 -12.04
CA VAL A 112 4.15 4.75 -12.70
C VAL A 112 2.85 4.29 -12.04
N GLY A 113 2.75 4.35 -10.72
CA GLY A 113 1.52 4.01 -9.99
C GLY A 113 0.32 4.87 -10.40
N ILE A 114 0.50 6.17 -10.57
CA ILE A 114 -0.56 7.09 -11.03
C ILE A 114 -0.97 6.79 -12.48
N LEU A 115 0.00 6.51 -13.35
CA LEU A 115 -0.28 6.12 -14.75
C LEU A 115 -1.07 4.80 -14.81
N MET A 116 -0.71 3.81 -13.98
CA MET A 116 -1.46 2.56 -13.85
C MET A 116 -2.87 2.77 -13.29
N GLY A 117 -3.06 3.79 -12.44
CA GLY A 117 -4.36 4.23 -11.94
C GLY A 117 -5.29 4.82 -13.01
N GLY A 118 -4.81 5.01 -14.24
CA GLY A 118 -5.62 5.45 -15.38
C GLY A 118 -5.76 6.97 -15.51
N GLU A 119 -4.89 7.74 -14.86
CA GLU A 119 -4.85 9.19 -15.00
C GLU A 119 -4.61 9.60 -16.46
N LYS A 120 -5.47 10.47 -16.99
CA LYS A 120 -5.43 10.87 -18.41
C LYS A 120 -4.51 12.06 -18.65
N ASN A 121 -4.28 12.88 -17.63
CA ASN A 121 -3.37 14.01 -17.73
C ASN A 121 -1.91 13.53 -17.70
N LYS A 122 -1.11 13.90 -18.70
CA LYS A 122 0.31 13.49 -18.79
C LYS A 122 1.25 14.34 -17.92
N ILE A 123 0.79 15.51 -17.47
CA ILE A 123 1.61 16.51 -16.76
C ILE A 123 1.40 16.42 -15.25
N ALA A 124 0.17 16.14 -14.79
CA ALA A 124 -0.12 16.00 -13.37
C ALA A 124 0.68 14.88 -12.67
N PRO A 125 0.85 13.68 -13.25
CA PRO A 125 1.58 12.58 -12.62
C PRO A 125 3.04 12.90 -12.27
N PRO A 126 3.88 13.42 -13.19
CA PRO A 126 5.26 13.74 -12.85
C PRO A 126 5.37 14.90 -11.84
N ILE A 127 4.51 15.93 -11.92
CA ILE A 127 4.53 17.03 -10.95
C ILE A 127 4.15 16.53 -9.55
N PHE A 128 3.09 15.72 -9.45
CA PHE A 128 2.69 15.16 -8.17
C PHE A 128 3.78 14.25 -7.61
N ALA A 129 4.33 13.34 -8.42
CA ALA A 129 5.40 12.45 -7.99
C ALA A 129 6.62 13.23 -7.50
N PHE A 130 6.99 14.32 -8.16
CA PHE A 130 8.09 15.19 -7.76
C PHE A 130 7.82 15.86 -6.40
N LEU A 131 6.69 16.54 -6.25
CA LEU A 131 6.33 17.22 -5.00
C LEU A 131 6.19 16.23 -3.83
N PHE A 132 5.59 15.07 -4.08
CA PHE A 132 5.44 14.01 -3.10
C PHE A 132 6.80 13.47 -2.64
N THR A 133 7.70 13.23 -3.59
CA THR A 133 9.06 12.75 -3.29
C THR A 133 9.84 13.77 -2.46
N LEU A 134 9.77 15.06 -2.82
CA LEU A 134 10.40 16.13 -2.03
C LEU A 134 9.83 16.21 -0.60
N ALA A 135 8.51 16.14 -0.47
CA ALA A 135 7.85 16.15 0.84
C ALA A 135 8.28 14.93 1.68
N LEU A 136 8.40 13.75 1.05
CA LEU A 136 8.89 12.54 1.69
C LEU A 136 10.32 12.68 2.17
N ILE A 137 11.25 13.11 1.32
CA ILE A 137 12.68 13.25 1.68
C ILE A 137 12.83 14.21 2.85
N LYS A 138 12.16 15.38 2.80
CA LYS A 138 12.22 16.36 3.90
C LYS A 138 11.55 15.85 5.17
N GLY A 139 10.39 15.19 5.05
CA GLY A 139 9.68 14.62 6.18
C GLY A 139 10.49 13.52 6.86
N PHE A 140 10.95 12.52 6.10
CA PHE A 140 11.74 11.40 6.61
C PHE A 140 13.11 11.86 7.13
N GLY A 141 13.79 12.78 6.44
CA GLY A 141 15.05 13.35 6.91
C GLY A 141 14.92 14.13 8.22
N SER A 142 13.75 14.71 8.51
CA SER A 142 13.48 15.35 9.80
C SER A 142 13.06 14.36 10.89
N LEU A 143 12.49 13.21 10.53
CA LEU A 143 11.95 12.20 11.46
C LEU A 143 12.98 11.13 11.85
N PHE A 144 13.85 10.75 10.92
CA PHE A 144 14.83 9.69 11.12
C PHE A 144 16.25 10.27 10.98
N PRO A 145 17.13 10.08 11.99
CA PRO A 145 18.54 10.46 11.90
C PRO A 145 19.34 9.43 11.08
N PHE A 146 18.71 8.80 10.08
CA PHE A 146 19.31 7.77 9.25
C PHE A 146 19.50 8.32 7.83
N PRO A 147 20.75 8.42 7.33
CA PRO A 147 21.00 8.90 5.98
C PRO A 147 20.48 7.87 4.99
N MET A 148 19.35 8.17 4.35
CA MET A 148 18.90 7.37 3.21
C MET A 148 19.76 7.75 1.99
N PRO A 149 20.19 6.78 1.17
CA PRO A 149 20.96 7.08 -0.03
C PRO A 149 20.08 7.86 -1.00
N LEU A 150 20.45 9.10 -1.29
CA LEU A 150 19.81 9.95 -2.30
C LEU A 150 20.73 10.02 -3.52
N LEU A 151 20.17 10.00 -4.72
CA LEU A 151 20.95 10.06 -5.96
C LEU A 151 21.03 11.47 -6.54
N VAL A 152 19.99 12.29 -6.36
CA VAL A 152 19.91 13.63 -6.94
C VAL A 152 19.81 14.73 -5.89
N PHE A 153 18.97 14.55 -4.88
CA PHE A 153 18.62 15.61 -3.91
C PHE A 153 19.24 15.42 -2.54
#